data_AF-A0A1D1XH24-F1
#
_entry.id   AF-A0A1D1XH24-F1
#
_cell.length_a   1.000
_cell.length_b   1.000
_cell.length_c   1.000
_cell.angle_alpha   90.00
_cell.angle_beta   90.00
_cell.angle_gamma   90.00
#
_symmetry.space_group_name_H-M   'P 1'
#
loop_
_entity.id
_entity.type
_entity.pdbx_description
1 polymer ?
#
loop_
_entity_poly.entity_id
_entity_poly.type
_entity_poly.pdbx_seq_one_letter_code
_entity_poly.pdbx_strand_id
1 'polypeptide(L)'
;DKSANDDHERSILTKLKQQCGGRFTSKMERMVTDLTLTRENQTHFEEYLNSNPHANPGIDLTVTVLMTGSWPSYKSFDLNLPAEMVKCVEVFKEFYQTKTKHRKLTWIYSLGTCNINGKFEHKTMELIVTTYQASALLLFNASDKLSYSEIMAQLNLTDDDVVRLL
;
A
#
# COMPACT_ATOMS: atom_id res chain seq x y z
N ASP A 1 9.57 -8.81 17.68
CA ASP A 1 8.98 -9.90 16.86
C ASP A 1 9.25 -9.89 15.37
N LYS A 2 9.28 -8.74 14.65
CA LYS A 2 9.63 -8.75 13.21
C LYS A 2 11.04 -9.29 12.88
N SER A 3 12.04 -9.02 13.71
CA SER A 3 13.43 -9.47 13.48
C SER A 3 13.62 -10.99 13.56
N ALA A 4 12.92 -11.67 14.49
CA ALA A 4 12.96 -13.12 14.58
C ALA A 4 12.36 -13.77 13.32
N ASN A 5 11.34 -13.15 12.72
CA ASN A 5 10.73 -13.63 11.48
C ASN A 5 11.69 -13.45 10.27
N ASP A 6 12.41 -12.34 10.18
CA ASP A 6 13.37 -12.08 9.11
C ASP A 6 14.48 -13.15 9.04
N ASP A 7 15.01 -13.59 10.20
CA ASP A 7 16.04 -14.64 10.27
C ASP A 7 15.50 -16.03 9.90
N HIS A 8 14.25 -16.32 10.28
CA HIS A 8 13.58 -17.57 9.90
C HIS A 8 13.31 -17.63 8.39
N GLU A 9 12.81 -16.54 7.80
CA GLU A 9 12.57 -16.43 6.36
C GLU A 9 13.88 -16.65 5.57
N ARG A 10 14.98 -16.02 6.00
CA ARG A 10 16.32 -16.21 5.40
C ARG A 10 16.83 -17.65 5.55
N SER A 11 16.61 -18.28 6.69
CA SER A 11 17.01 -19.68 6.95
C SER A 11 16.25 -20.66 6.05
N ILE A 12 14.93 -20.47 5.90
CA ILE A 12 14.09 -21.29 5.00
C ILE A 12 14.55 -21.13 3.55
N LEU A 13 14.78 -19.89 3.12
CA LEU A 13 15.27 -19.59 1.76
C LEU A 13 16.62 -20.25 1.47
N THR A 14 17.53 -20.22 2.45
CA THR A 14 18.85 -20.87 2.34
C THR A 14 18.72 -22.38 2.18
N LYS A 15 17.86 -23.02 2.97
CA LYS A 15 17.60 -24.47 2.86
C LYS A 15 16.96 -24.83 1.51
N LEU A 16 15.98 -24.05 1.05
CA LEU A 16 15.36 -24.26 -0.27
C LEU A 16 16.37 -24.09 -1.41
N LYS A 17 17.28 -23.12 -1.30
CA LYS A 17 18.35 -22.93 -2.28
C LYS A 17 19.30 -24.12 -2.34
N GLN A 18 19.65 -24.68 -1.19
CA GLN A 18 20.49 -25.87 -1.10
C GLN A 18 19.81 -27.11 -1.71
N GLN A 19 18.51 -27.30 -1.47
CA GLN A 19 17.78 -28.49 -1.93
C GLN A 19 17.31 -28.39 -3.39
N CYS A 20 16.88 -27.21 -3.84
CA CYS A 20 16.20 -27.01 -5.12
C CYS A 20 16.98 -26.13 -6.12
N GLY A 21 18.12 -25.58 -5.70
CA GLY A 21 19.00 -24.75 -6.53
C GLY A 21 18.58 -23.28 -6.66
N GLY A 22 19.54 -22.41 -7.00
CA GLY A 22 19.33 -20.95 -7.02
C GLY A 22 18.33 -20.44 -8.06
N ARG A 23 18.11 -21.18 -9.16
CA ARG A 23 17.09 -20.80 -10.15
C ARG A 23 15.68 -20.85 -9.55
N PHE A 24 15.43 -21.82 -8.68
CA PHE A 24 14.13 -22.01 -8.01
C PHE A 24 13.84 -20.88 -7.02
N THR A 25 14.83 -20.50 -6.19
CA THR A 25 14.66 -19.47 -5.15
C THR A 25 14.79 -18.04 -5.65
N SER A 26 15.23 -17.84 -6.90
CA SER A 26 15.54 -16.51 -7.46
C SER A 26 14.46 -15.44 -7.28
N LYS A 27 13.17 -15.80 -7.42
CA LYS A 27 12.06 -14.86 -7.20
C LYS A 27 11.84 -14.53 -5.73
N MET A 28 11.91 -15.54 -4.85
CA MET A 28 11.76 -15.37 -3.41
C MET A 28 12.91 -14.53 -2.83
N GLU A 29 14.14 -14.74 -3.31
CA GLU A 29 15.30 -13.91 -2.98
C GLU A 29 15.09 -12.43 -3.33
N ARG A 30 14.48 -12.16 -4.50
CA ARG A 30 14.09 -10.80 -4.88
C ARG A 30 12.98 -10.23 -4.01
N MET A 31 11.96 -11.03 -3.64
CA MET A 31 10.91 -10.59 -2.72
C MET A 31 11.48 -10.14 -1.36
N VAL A 32 12.40 -10.93 -0.79
CA VAL A 32 13.06 -10.58 0.49
C VAL A 32 13.86 -9.28 0.32
N THR A 33 14.55 -9.13 -0.81
CA THR A 33 15.32 -7.91 -1.10
C THR A 33 14.39 -6.69 -1.17
N ASP A 34 13.25 -6.79 -1.88
CA ASP A 34 12.25 -5.71 -1.96
C ASP A 34 11.76 -5.30 -0.56
N LEU A 35 11.45 -6.26 0.32
CA LEU A 35 11.01 -6.00 1.69
C LEU A 35 12.09 -5.35 2.56
N THR A 36 13.36 -5.75 2.38
CA THR A 36 14.47 -5.14 3.13
C THR A 36 14.75 -3.70 2.70
N LEU A 37 14.57 -3.41 1.41
CA LEU A 37 14.76 -2.06 0.85
C LEU A 37 13.64 -1.10 1.25
N THR A 38 12.47 -1.59 1.72
CA THR A 38 11.38 -0.73 2.20
C THR A 38 11.83 0.25 3.28
N ARG A 39 12.63 -0.20 4.27
CA ARG A 39 13.07 0.66 5.38
C ARG A 39 13.98 1.78 4.87
N GLU A 40 14.95 1.45 4.03
CA GLU A 40 15.85 2.43 3.42
C GLU A 40 15.11 3.41 2.50
N ASN A 41 14.16 2.92 1.70
CA ASN A 41 13.35 3.77 0.84
C ASN A 41 12.45 4.70 1.64
N GLN A 42 11.91 4.23 2.78
CA GLN A 42 11.13 5.04 3.70
C GLN A 42 11.96 6.18 4.31
N THR A 43 13.17 5.90 4.79
CA THR A 43 14.07 6.94 5.31
C THR A 43 14.37 8.01 4.26
N HIS A 44 14.68 7.61 3.03
CA HIS A 44 14.89 8.56 1.94
C HIS A 44 13.65 9.39 1.58
N PHE A 45 12.46 8.80 1.72
CA PHE A 45 11.20 9.51 1.49
C PHE A 45 10.96 10.56 2.59
N GLU A 46 11.22 10.23 3.85
CA GLU A 46 11.13 11.17 4.97
C GLU A 46 12.13 12.34 4.83
N GLU A 47 13.36 12.06 4.40
CA GLU A 47 14.36 13.09 4.07
C GLU A 47 13.89 14.02 2.93
N TYR A 48 13.24 13.45 1.91
CA TYR A 48 12.64 14.22 0.82
C TYR A 48 11.52 15.13 1.33
N LEU A 49 10.63 14.65 2.19
CA LEU A 49 9.56 15.45 2.79
C LEU A 49 10.11 16.60 3.64
N ASN A 50 11.14 16.34 4.44
CA ASN A 50 11.81 17.36 5.26
C ASN A 50 12.47 18.46 4.41
N SER A 51 12.98 18.09 3.24
CA SER A 51 13.63 19.02 2.31
C SER A 51 12.63 19.77 1.41
N ASN A 52 11.38 19.30 1.32
CA ASN A 52 10.35 19.85 0.44
C ASN A 52 9.05 20.11 1.23
N PRO A 53 8.94 21.26 1.93
CA PRO A 53 7.78 21.58 2.76
C PRO A 53 6.42 21.54 2.02
N HIS A 54 6.42 21.85 0.72
CA HIS A 54 5.22 21.80 -0.13
C HIS A 54 4.76 20.38 -0.46
N ALA A 55 5.62 19.37 -0.29
CA ALA A 55 5.33 17.98 -0.59
C ALA A 55 4.71 17.23 0.60
N ASN A 56 4.38 17.89 1.72
CA ASN A 56 3.79 17.21 2.87
C ASN A 56 2.36 16.69 2.52
N PRO A 57 2.12 15.36 2.54
CA PRO A 57 0.82 14.78 2.23
C PRO A 57 -0.25 15.05 3.30
N GLY A 58 0.15 15.39 4.53
CA GLY A 58 -0.76 15.63 5.66
C GLY A 58 -1.22 14.37 6.39
N ILE A 59 -0.80 13.19 5.94
CA ILE A 59 -0.98 11.90 6.62
C ILE A 59 0.32 11.09 6.56
N ASP A 60 0.54 10.24 7.55
CA ASP A 60 1.70 9.35 7.57
C ASP A 60 1.57 8.29 6.47
N LEU A 61 2.61 8.16 5.65
CA LEU A 61 2.64 7.24 4.51
C LEU A 61 3.88 6.35 4.59
N THR A 62 3.65 5.03 4.50
CA THR A 62 4.71 4.04 4.30
C THR A 62 4.46 3.27 3.01
N VAL A 63 5.46 3.21 2.13
CA VAL A 63 5.33 2.56 0.82
C VAL A 63 6.34 1.44 0.65
N THR A 64 5.85 0.26 0.32
CA THR A 64 6.66 -0.89 -0.09
C THR A 64 6.68 -0.98 -1.61
N VAL A 65 7.86 -0.88 -2.23
CA VAL A 65 8.02 -0.96 -3.68
C VAL A 65 8.38 -2.39 -4.08
N LEU A 66 7.56 -2.99 -4.94
CA LEU A 66 7.70 -4.39 -5.36
C LEU A 66 8.21 -4.50 -6.80
N MET A 67 9.19 -5.36 -7.03
CA MET A 67 9.70 -5.62 -8.38
C MET A 67 8.74 -6.52 -9.17
N THR A 68 8.25 -6.01 -10.30
CA THR A 68 7.42 -6.79 -11.23
C THR A 68 8.13 -8.07 -11.68
N GLY A 69 7.39 -9.18 -11.73
CA GLY A 69 7.88 -10.50 -12.17
C GLY A 69 8.47 -11.37 -11.06
N SER A 70 8.82 -10.78 -9.91
CA SER A 70 9.18 -11.52 -8.69
C SER A 70 7.93 -11.89 -7.88
N TRP A 71 6.97 -10.97 -7.76
CA TRP A 71 5.73 -11.15 -6.99
C TRP A 71 4.60 -11.79 -7.81
N PRO A 72 3.61 -12.42 -7.15
CA PRO A 72 2.37 -12.85 -7.80
C PRO A 72 1.70 -11.70 -8.55
N SER A 73 0.90 -12.03 -9.56
CA SER A 73 0.08 -11.02 -10.24
C SER A 73 -1.08 -10.62 -9.34
N TYR A 74 -1.08 -9.36 -8.92
CA TYR A 74 -2.18 -8.77 -8.18
C TYR A 74 -3.12 -8.05 -9.14
N LYS A 75 -4.43 -8.22 -8.95
CA LYS A 75 -5.40 -7.39 -9.67
C LYS A 75 -5.28 -5.95 -9.17
N SER A 76 -4.99 -5.03 -10.08
CA SER A 76 -5.10 -3.59 -9.86
C SER A 76 -6.42 -3.11 -10.44
N PHE A 77 -7.17 -2.36 -9.66
CA PHE A 77 -8.40 -1.70 -10.10
C PHE A 77 -8.19 -0.18 -10.04
N ASP A 78 -8.86 0.54 -10.93
CA ASP A 78 -8.87 2.00 -10.92
C ASP A 78 -9.81 2.48 -9.82
N LEU A 79 -9.36 2.36 -8.57
CA LEU A 79 -10.08 2.86 -7.40
C LEU A 79 -10.03 4.39 -7.39
N ASN A 80 -11.19 5.03 -7.30
CA ASN A 80 -11.26 6.45 -6.99
C ASN A 80 -10.91 6.66 -5.51
N LEU A 81 -9.66 7.05 -5.27
CA LEU A 81 -9.17 7.34 -3.93
C LEU A 81 -9.74 8.65 -3.37
N PRO A 82 -9.96 8.75 -2.05
CA PRO A 82 -10.16 10.02 -1.37
C PRO A 82 -9.01 10.99 -1.61
N ALA A 83 -9.31 12.30 -1.59
CA ALA A 83 -8.34 13.36 -1.96
C ALA A 83 -7.04 13.30 -1.14
N GLU A 84 -7.14 12.96 0.14
CA GLU A 84 -6.00 12.80 1.05
C GLU A 84 -5.06 11.68 0.59
N MET A 85 -5.62 10.56 0.11
CA MET A 85 -4.85 9.43 -0.40
C MET A 85 -4.29 9.70 -1.80
N VAL A 86 -5.02 10.43 -2.65
CA VAL A 86 -4.52 10.88 -3.96
C VAL A 86 -3.25 11.71 -3.79
N LYS A 87 -3.26 12.67 -2.85
CA LYS A 87 -2.10 13.51 -2.55
C LYS A 87 -0.89 12.67 -2.11
N CYS A 88 -1.09 11.63 -1.31
CA CYS A 88 -0.03 10.70 -0.93
C CYS A 88 0.60 9.98 -2.13
N VAL A 89 -0.24 9.49 -3.03
CA VAL A 89 0.17 8.81 -4.25
C VAL A 89 1.00 9.74 -5.14
N GLU A 90 0.58 10.99 -5.29
CA GLU A 90 1.27 12.00 -6.09
C GLU A 90 2.62 12.39 -5.51
N VAL A 91 2.67 12.72 -4.22
CA VAL A 91 3.90 13.07 -3.51
C VAL A 91 4.93 11.94 -3.59
N PHE A 92 4.51 10.70 -3.35
CA PHE A 92 5.42 9.56 -3.45
C PHE A 92 5.90 9.32 -4.89
N LYS A 93 5.03 9.54 -5.89
CA LYS A 93 5.38 9.44 -7.30
C LYS A 93 6.45 10.48 -7.67
N GLU A 94 6.32 11.72 -7.23
CA GLU A 94 7.33 12.77 -7.44
C GLU A 94 8.67 12.38 -6.83
N PHE A 95 8.67 11.96 -5.56
CA PHE A 95 9.85 11.45 -4.88
C PHE A 95 10.50 10.31 -5.69
N TYR A 96 9.73 9.30 -6.08
CA TYR A 96 10.28 8.13 -6.76
C TYR A 96 10.84 8.44 -8.16
N GLN A 97 10.28 9.44 -8.84
CA GLN A 97 10.81 9.94 -10.11
C GLN A 97 12.18 10.61 -9.98
N THR A 98 12.49 11.21 -8.82
CA THR A 98 13.84 11.75 -8.56
C THR A 98 14.89 10.63 -8.48
N LYS A 99 14.50 9.45 -7.97
CA LYS A 99 15.36 8.27 -7.84
C LYS A 99 15.49 7.51 -9.16
N THR A 100 14.40 7.34 -9.90
CA THR A 100 14.37 6.54 -11.14
C THR A 100 13.54 7.19 -12.23
N LYS A 101 14.20 7.61 -13.32
CA LYS A 101 13.53 8.31 -14.45
C LYS A 101 12.85 7.37 -15.45
N HIS A 102 13.16 6.08 -15.41
CA HIS A 102 12.71 5.10 -16.42
C HIS A 102 11.75 4.03 -15.86
N ARG A 103 11.29 4.17 -14.61
CA ARG A 103 10.38 3.21 -13.98
C ARG A 103 8.99 3.82 -13.82
N LYS A 104 7.97 3.02 -14.10
CA LYS A 104 6.56 3.37 -13.84
C LYS A 104 6.11 2.61 -12.59
N LEU A 105 5.49 3.33 -11.66
CA LEU A 105 4.82 2.74 -10.50
C LEU A 105 3.37 2.42 -10.85
N THR A 106 2.91 1.27 -10.37
CA THR A 106 1.50 0.87 -10.36
C THR A 106 1.13 0.56 -8.91
N TRP A 107 0.07 1.20 -8.41
CA TRP A 107 -0.40 1.00 -7.05
C TRP A 107 -1.28 -0.26 -6.96
N ILE A 108 -1.11 -1.01 -5.87
CA ILE A 108 -1.85 -2.24 -5.59
C ILE A 108 -2.60 -2.04 -4.28
N TYR A 109 -3.76 -1.38 -4.35
CA TYR A 109 -4.53 -1.00 -3.16
C TYR A 109 -5.07 -2.20 -2.37
N SER A 110 -5.13 -3.39 -2.98
CA SER A 110 -5.52 -4.65 -2.32
C SER A 110 -4.54 -5.15 -1.27
N LEU A 111 -3.29 -4.67 -1.29
CA LEU A 111 -2.29 -4.99 -0.27
C LEU A 111 -2.14 -3.88 0.77
N GLY A 112 -2.83 -2.76 0.59
CA GLY A 112 -2.72 -1.59 1.42
C GLY A 112 -3.56 -1.69 2.70
N THR A 113 -3.06 -1.06 3.76
CA THR A 113 -3.73 -0.90 5.05
C THR A 113 -3.73 0.55 5.46
N CYS A 114 -4.81 1.01 6.07
CA CYS A 114 -4.97 2.36 6.57
C CYS A 114 -5.36 2.30 8.05
N ASN A 115 -4.79 3.21 8.85
CA ASN A 115 -5.29 3.49 10.19
C ASN A 115 -6.15 4.75 10.12
N ILE A 116 -7.42 4.64 10.49
CA ILE A 116 -8.38 5.75 10.46
C ILE A 116 -8.97 5.97 11.85
N ASN A 117 -9.18 7.23 12.20
CA ASN A 117 -9.82 7.61 13.45
C ASN A 117 -11.30 7.92 13.20
N GLY A 118 -12.17 6.98 13.56
CA GLY A 118 -13.62 7.13 13.51
C GLY A 118 -14.11 7.92 14.72
N LYS A 119 -14.70 9.10 14.49
CA LYS A 119 -15.31 9.92 15.54
C LYS A 119 -16.79 9.55 15.69
N PHE A 120 -17.08 8.58 16.55
CA PHE A 120 -18.45 8.20 16.89
C PHE A 120 -18.97 9.04 18.06
N GLU A 121 -20.29 9.18 18.17
CA GLU A 121 -20.97 10.07 19.15
C GLU A 121 -20.42 9.93 20.58
N HIS A 122 -20.15 8.69 21.01
CA HIS A 122 -19.72 8.40 22.37
C HIS A 122 -18.20 8.15 22.52
N LYS A 123 -17.48 7.93 21.41
CA LYS A 123 -16.06 7.56 21.47
C LYS A 123 -15.36 7.71 20.12
N THR A 124 -14.13 8.19 20.15
CA THR A 124 -13.20 8.04 19.02
C THR A 124 -12.57 6.65 19.04
N MET A 125 -12.67 5.93 17.92
CA MET A 125 -12.07 4.61 17.75
C MET A 125 -11.04 4.64 16.63
N GLU A 126 -9.89 4.00 16.87
CA GLU A 126 -8.91 3.73 15.83
C GLU A 126 -9.30 2.44 15.10
N LEU A 127 -9.38 2.49 13.78
CA LEU A 127 -9.74 1.35 12.93
C LEU A 127 -8.58 1.06 11.99
N ILE A 128 -8.12 -0.18 11.99
CA ILE A 128 -7.15 -0.68 11.01
C ILE A 128 -7.94 -1.43 9.95
N VAL A 129 -7.99 -0.87 8.75
CA VAL A 129 -8.81 -1.36 7.64
C VAL A 129 -8.00 -1.42 6.35
N THR A 130 -8.49 -2.15 5.35
CA THR A 130 -7.88 -2.14 4.01
C THR A 130 -8.05 -0.77 3.34
N THR A 131 -7.24 -0.46 2.33
CA THR A 131 -7.39 0.78 1.57
C THR A 131 -8.77 0.92 0.92
N TYR A 132 -9.38 -0.19 0.47
CA TYR A 132 -10.75 -0.17 -0.05
C TYR A 132 -11.78 0.20 1.03
N GLN A 133 -11.68 -0.43 2.20
CA GLN A 133 -12.57 -0.14 3.33
C GLN A 133 -12.42 1.30 3.81
N ALA A 134 -11.19 1.80 3.92
CA ALA A 134 -10.96 3.21 4.25
C ALA A 134 -11.58 4.14 3.20
N SER A 135 -11.41 3.84 1.91
CA SER A 135 -11.98 4.65 0.82
C SER A 135 -13.50 4.70 0.90
N ALA A 136 -14.16 3.57 1.18
CA ALA A 136 -15.60 3.52 1.39
C ALA A 136 -16.07 4.25 2.65
N LEU A 137 -15.38 4.07 3.78
CA LEU A 137 -15.74 4.73 5.05
C LEU A 137 -15.61 6.25 4.95
N LEU A 138 -14.60 6.75 4.21
CA LEU A 138 -14.40 8.18 4.03
C LEU A 138 -15.51 8.85 3.20
N LEU A 139 -16.27 8.12 2.38
CA LEU A 139 -17.44 8.67 1.68
C LEU A 139 -18.51 9.17 2.65
N PHE A 140 -18.66 8.51 3.80
CA PHE A 140 -19.66 8.85 4.80
C PHE A 140 -19.36 10.14 5.56
N ASN A 141 -18.16 10.72 5.41
CA ASN A 141 -17.88 12.06 5.93
C ASN A 141 -18.64 13.16 5.18
N ALA A 142 -19.06 12.89 3.93
CA ALA A 142 -19.83 13.84 3.12
C ALA A 142 -21.33 13.49 3.04
N SER A 143 -21.75 12.31 3.51
CA SER A 143 -23.12 11.82 3.38
C SER A 143 -23.44 10.78 4.46
N ASP A 144 -24.53 10.99 5.22
CA ASP A 144 -24.92 10.06 6.28
C ASP A 144 -25.43 8.71 5.77
N LYS A 145 -25.91 8.67 4.52
CA LYS A 145 -26.48 7.49 3.87
C LYS A 145 -26.08 7.48 2.41
N LEU A 146 -25.66 6.32 1.92
CA LEU A 146 -25.33 6.08 0.52
C LEU A 146 -25.94 4.74 0.12
N SER A 147 -26.54 4.68 -1.06
CA SER A 147 -26.98 3.45 -1.69
C SER A 147 -25.79 2.66 -2.25
N TYR A 148 -25.99 1.36 -2.44
CA TYR A 148 -25.01 0.47 -3.05
C TYR A 148 -24.50 0.98 -4.41
N SER A 149 -25.41 1.46 -5.26
CA SER A 149 -25.08 2.02 -6.57
C SER A 149 -24.25 3.31 -6.49
N GLU A 150 -24.49 4.15 -5.48
CA GLU A 150 -23.72 5.38 -5.28
C GLU A 150 -22.30 5.06 -4.83
N ILE A 151 -22.12 4.11 -3.90
CA ILE A 151 -20.79 3.67 -3.45
C ILE A 151 -20.01 3.09 -4.64
N MET A 152 -20.64 2.22 -5.44
CA MET A 152 -20.02 1.63 -6.62
C MET A 152 -19.55 2.69 -7.62
N ALA A 153 -20.40 3.68 -7.91
CA ALA A 153 -20.09 4.76 -8.84
C ALA A 153 -19.01 5.71 -8.31
N GLN A 154 -19.06 6.07 -7.02
CA GLN A 154 -18.08 6.98 -6.42
C GLN A 154 -16.69 6.35 -6.34
N LEU A 155 -16.59 5.07 -5.95
CA LEU A 155 -15.31 4.37 -5.82
C LEU A 155 -14.80 3.75 -7.14
N ASN A 156 -15.62 3.74 -8.19
CA ASN A 156 -15.32 3.06 -9.45
C ASN A 156 -14.99 1.57 -9.26
N LEU A 157 -15.82 0.88 -8.47
CA LEU A 157 -15.67 -0.55 -8.19
C LEU A 157 -16.64 -1.39 -9.04
N THR A 158 -16.30 -2.66 -9.26
CA THR A 158 -17.23 -3.62 -9.87
C THR A 158 -18.18 -4.21 -8.82
N ASP A 159 -19.33 -4.74 -9.24
CA ASP A 159 -20.29 -5.39 -8.34
C ASP A 159 -19.64 -6.47 -7.47
N ASP A 160 -18.83 -7.35 -8.07
CA ASP A 160 -18.07 -8.39 -7.37
C ASP A 160 -17.14 -7.83 -6.28
N ASP A 161 -16.55 -6.65 -6.51
CA ASP A 161 -15.62 -6.04 -5.56
C ASP A 161 -16.36 -5.33 -4.43
N VAL A 162 -17.50 -4.68 -4.72
CA VAL A 162 -18.33 -4.05 -3.69
C VAL A 162 -18.99 -5.11 -2.80
N VAL A 163 -19.42 -6.25 -3.36
CA VAL A 163 -19.94 -7.40 -2.56
C VAL A 163 -18.87 -7.97 -1.63
N ARG A 164 -17.59 -7.94 -2.00
CA ARG A 164 -16.50 -8.37 -1.11
C ARG A 164 -16.14 -7.33 -0.07
N LEU A 165 -16.42 -6.06 -0.36
CA LEU A 165 -16.07 -4.93 0.49
C LEU A 165 -17.08 -4.71 1.63
N LEU A 166 -18.37 -4.85 1.32
CA LEU A 166 -19.51 -4.64 2.23
C LEU A 166 -19.96 -5.95 2.87
#